data_AF-A0A5S3QLM4-F1
#
_entry.id   AF-A0A5S3QLM4-F1
#
_cell.length_a   1.000
_cell.length_b   1.000
_cell.length_c   1.000
_cell.angle_alpha   90.00
_cell.angle_beta   90.00
_cell.angle_gamma   90.00
#
_symmetry.space_group_name_H-M   'P 1'
#
loop_
_entity.id
_entity.type
_entity.pdbx_description
1 polymer ?
#
loop_
_entity_poly.entity_id
_entity_poly.type
_entity_poly.pdbx_seq_one_letter_code
_entity_poly.pdbx_strand_id
1 'polypeptide(L)'
;MNDFKNDIPDFQTIMLPMLKLLADSKQWTLNEVMRALTKHFNLTEEHLKIQVPSKQMGLFRNRVGWTRSYLKKAGLIKYPDRGVYQITDFGKEFLKTNPTKLRMKQLEQFPDYQEWRKTFIDSKTKEKPITRTGEQTPEEVLGSTVKELKNELATELLDRLKENSFQYFENFVIRLLEKMGYGNFREDSSQHTGQTGDQGIDGIISQDRLGLESVYIQAKRFTNNSVGSPEIRNFIGSLALQGVSKGVFLTTSRFSSSALQTALDSKQQKIVLIDGKELTELAIEYNLGVQTSETIEIKRIDLDYFEE
;
A
#
# COMPACT_ATOMS: atom_id res chain seq x y z
N MET A 1 29.31 13.42 -23.63
CA MET A 1 27.86 13.70 -23.57
C MET A 1 27.57 14.26 -22.19
N ASN A 2 27.16 15.52 -22.08
CA ASN A 2 26.72 16.08 -20.79
C ASN A 2 25.62 15.17 -20.23
N ASP A 3 25.76 14.74 -18.99
CA ASP A 3 24.80 13.89 -18.32
C ASP A 3 23.59 14.74 -17.91
N PHE A 4 22.77 15.14 -18.90
CA PHE A 4 21.56 15.96 -18.75
C PHE A 4 20.58 15.43 -17.68
N LYS A 5 20.76 14.18 -17.25
CA LYS A 5 20.05 13.55 -16.13
C LYS A 5 20.35 14.21 -14.78
N ASN A 6 21.57 14.72 -14.59
CA ASN A 6 22.01 15.36 -13.34
C ASN A 6 21.45 16.78 -13.20
N ASP A 7 21.00 17.39 -14.30
CA ASP A 7 20.36 18.72 -14.32
C ASP A 7 18.87 18.65 -13.93
N ILE A 8 18.27 17.46 -13.94
CA ILE A 8 16.92 17.26 -13.41
C ILE A 8 17.01 17.15 -11.88
N PRO A 9 16.23 17.93 -11.10
CA PRO A 9 16.27 17.88 -9.65
C PRO A 9 15.75 16.54 -9.12
N ASP A 10 16.35 16.03 -8.03
CA ASP A 10 15.83 14.85 -7.33
C ASP A 10 14.46 15.14 -6.65
N PHE A 11 13.74 14.09 -6.26
CA PHE A 11 12.39 14.25 -5.69
C PHE A 11 12.37 15.04 -4.37
N GLN A 12 13.46 15.03 -3.58
CA GLN A 12 13.54 15.79 -2.33
C GLN A 12 13.75 17.28 -2.61
N THR A 13 14.54 17.61 -3.62
CA THR A 13 14.79 18.97 -4.07
C THR A 13 13.51 19.62 -4.61
N ILE A 14 12.59 18.83 -5.17
CA ILE A 14 11.27 19.28 -5.64
C ILE A 14 10.28 19.53 -4.48
N MET A 15 10.45 18.92 -3.30
CA MET A 15 9.47 18.99 -2.19
C MET A 15 9.09 20.40 -1.79
N LEU A 16 10.08 21.25 -1.47
CA LEU A 16 9.79 22.60 -1.01
C LEU A 16 9.21 23.50 -2.13
N PRO A 17 9.77 23.53 -3.35
CA PRO A 17 9.17 24.25 -4.47
C PRO A 17 7.74 23.83 -4.78
N MET A 18 7.44 22.53 -4.76
CA MET A 18 6.08 22.01 -4.96
C MET A 18 5.14 22.46 -3.83
N LEU A 19 5.57 22.39 -2.57
CA LEU A 19 4.75 22.85 -1.45
C LEU A 19 4.47 24.36 -1.53
N LYS A 20 5.48 25.16 -1.88
CA LYS A 20 5.35 26.62 -2.08
C LYS A 20 4.40 26.96 -3.23
N LEU A 21 4.40 26.16 -4.31
CA LEU A 21 3.47 26.35 -5.42
C LEU A 21 2.01 26.23 -4.98
N LEU A 22 1.71 25.30 -4.06
CA LEU A 22 0.36 25.06 -3.54
C LEU A 22 -0.05 26.02 -2.40
N ALA A 23 0.80 26.98 -2.04
CA ALA A 23 0.59 27.87 -0.88
C ALA A 23 -0.65 28.76 -1.01
N ASP A 24 -1.14 28.99 -2.23
CA ASP A 24 -2.34 29.79 -2.51
C ASP A 24 -3.65 29.10 -2.07
N SER A 25 -3.56 27.90 -1.51
CA SER A 25 -4.70 27.08 -1.08
C SER A 25 -5.66 26.68 -2.19
N LYS A 26 -5.33 26.94 -3.46
CA LYS A 26 -6.14 26.50 -4.59
C LYS A 26 -5.89 25.03 -4.89
N GLN A 27 -6.79 24.44 -5.67
CA GLN A 27 -6.60 23.11 -6.21
C GLN A 27 -5.76 23.21 -7.49
N TRP A 28 -4.72 22.38 -7.58
CA TRP A 28 -3.81 22.32 -8.72
C TRP A 28 -3.83 20.94 -9.35
N THR A 29 -4.02 20.88 -10.66
CA THR A 29 -3.91 19.63 -11.42
C THR A 29 -2.45 19.22 -11.60
N LEU A 30 -2.20 17.93 -11.85
CA LEU A 30 -0.87 17.44 -12.19
C LEU A 30 -0.23 18.18 -13.37
N ASN A 31 -1.01 18.53 -14.39
CA ASN A 31 -0.47 19.25 -15.54
C ASN A 31 -0.01 20.67 -15.18
N GLU A 32 -0.75 21.38 -14.32
CA GLU A 32 -0.37 22.71 -13.85
C GLU A 32 0.86 22.66 -12.95
N VAL A 33 0.91 21.70 -12.02
CA VAL A 33 2.08 21.46 -11.17
C VAL A 33 3.31 21.16 -12.02
N MET A 34 3.19 20.27 -13.00
CA MET A 34 4.29 19.92 -13.91
C MET A 34 4.79 21.15 -14.68
N ARG A 35 3.90 21.95 -15.29
CA ARG A 35 4.30 23.17 -16.02
C ARG A 35 5.01 24.17 -15.12
N ALA A 36 4.47 24.42 -13.93
CA ALA A 36 5.03 25.37 -12.98
C ALA A 36 6.41 24.93 -12.48
N LEU A 37 6.59 23.66 -12.15
CA LEU A 37 7.88 23.12 -11.70
C LEU A 37 8.91 23.05 -12.83
N THR A 38 8.51 22.68 -14.06
CA THR A 38 9.38 22.76 -15.24
C THR A 38 9.94 24.17 -15.41
N LYS A 39 9.09 25.20 -15.29
CA LYS A 39 9.50 26.61 -15.37
C LYS A 39 10.39 26.99 -14.18
N HIS A 40 10.07 26.57 -12.97
CA HIS A 40 10.85 26.87 -11.76
C HIS A 40 12.29 26.34 -11.84
N PHE A 41 12.48 25.15 -12.41
CA PHE A 41 13.78 24.50 -12.55
C PHE A 41 14.45 24.74 -13.91
N ASN A 42 13.89 25.61 -14.76
CA ASN A 42 14.39 25.91 -16.11
C ASN A 42 14.64 24.63 -16.95
N LEU A 43 13.73 23.66 -16.88
CA LEU A 43 13.87 22.41 -17.62
C LEU A 43 13.47 22.60 -19.08
N THR A 44 14.32 22.12 -19.99
CA THR A 44 14.10 22.17 -21.45
C THR A 44 13.26 20.97 -21.91
N GLU A 45 12.79 21.00 -23.17
CA GLU A 45 12.12 19.84 -23.76
C GLU A 45 13.01 18.59 -23.78
N GLU A 46 14.32 18.77 -24.00
CA GLU A 46 15.29 17.67 -23.95
C GLU A 46 15.38 17.05 -22.54
N HIS A 47 15.33 17.85 -21.47
CA HIS A 47 15.23 17.31 -20.10
C HIS A 47 13.93 16.51 -19.90
N LEU A 48 12.81 16.99 -20.43
CA LEU A 48 11.51 16.31 -20.29
C LEU A 48 11.41 15.00 -21.09
N LYS A 49 12.21 14.85 -22.16
CA LYS A 49 12.34 13.60 -22.92
C LYS A 49 13.15 12.53 -22.18
N ILE A 50 13.94 12.88 -21.16
CA ILE A 50 14.68 11.90 -20.37
C ILE A 50 13.69 11.02 -19.61
N GLN A 51 13.80 9.71 -19.82
CA GLN A 51 12.94 8.71 -19.20
C GLN A 51 13.62 8.04 -18.00
N VAL A 52 12.82 7.42 -17.14
CA VAL A 52 13.33 6.43 -16.19
C VAL A 52 13.96 5.24 -16.95
N PRO A 53 14.86 4.43 -16.34
CA PRO A 53 15.53 3.30 -17.03
C PRO A 53 14.56 2.34 -17.73
N SER A 54 13.40 2.18 -17.11
CA SER A 54 12.13 1.60 -17.54
C SER A 54 11.61 2.02 -18.93
N LYS A 55 11.95 3.23 -19.39
CA LYS A 55 11.44 3.88 -20.62
C LYS A 55 9.92 4.06 -20.72
N GLN A 56 9.15 3.72 -19.69
CA GLN A 56 7.69 3.88 -19.69
C GLN A 56 7.24 5.29 -19.27
N MET A 57 8.07 6.03 -18.54
CA MET A 57 7.71 7.34 -17.99
C MET A 57 8.86 8.35 -18.07
N GLY A 58 8.55 9.63 -18.23
CA GLY A 58 9.52 10.71 -18.08
C GLY A 58 10.07 10.78 -16.65
N LEU A 59 11.39 10.91 -16.52
CA LEU A 59 12.11 10.93 -15.24
C LEU A 59 11.62 12.04 -14.31
N PHE A 60 11.41 13.25 -14.85
CA PHE A 60 10.92 14.38 -14.07
C PHE A 60 9.49 14.15 -13.55
N ARG A 61 8.60 13.61 -14.39
CA ARG A 61 7.23 13.24 -14.00
C ARG A 61 7.23 12.20 -12.90
N ASN A 62 8.09 11.19 -12.99
CA ASN A 62 8.26 10.18 -11.95
C ASN A 62 8.71 10.81 -10.62
N ARG A 63 9.71 11.69 -10.63
CA ARG A 63 10.20 12.38 -9.42
C ARG A 63 9.15 13.29 -8.78
N VAL A 64 8.36 14.03 -9.57
CA VAL A 64 7.20 14.80 -9.07
C VAL A 64 6.16 13.86 -8.44
N GLY A 65 5.97 12.68 -9.02
CA GLY A 65 5.12 11.61 -8.47
C GLY A 65 5.55 11.15 -7.07
N TRP A 66 6.85 10.97 -6.85
CA TRP A 66 7.42 10.68 -5.53
C TRP A 66 7.26 11.85 -4.57
N THR A 67 7.57 13.06 -5.02
CA THR A 67 7.43 14.27 -4.20
C THR A 67 6.03 14.40 -3.62
N ARG A 68 4.98 14.27 -4.45
CA ARG A 68 3.60 14.35 -3.95
C ARG A 68 3.26 13.24 -2.95
N SER A 69 3.78 12.02 -3.13
CA SER A 69 3.50 10.86 -2.27
C SER A 69 4.01 11.16 -0.85
N TYR A 70 5.28 11.57 -0.75
CA TYR A 70 5.89 11.91 0.54
C TYR A 70 5.27 13.14 1.21
N LEU A 71 4.93 14.18 0.45
CA LEU A 71 4.23 15.35 1.01
C LEU A 71 2.84 14.99 1.56
N LYS A 72 2.12 14.07 0.90
CA LYS A 72 0.82 13.57 1.39
C LYS A 72 0.98 12.75 2.66
N LYS A 73 1.93 11.81 2.68
CA LYS A 73 2.24 10.98 3.86
C LYS A 73 2.65 11.81 5.07
N ALA A 74 3.32 12.94 4.82
CA ALA A 74 3.70 13.92 5.83
C ALA A 74 2.58 14.86 6.29
N GLY A 75 1.35 14.70 5.77
CA GLY A 75 0.21 15.54 6.10
C GLY A 75 0.26 16.96 5.53
N LEU A 76 1.26 17.30 4.70
CA LEU A 76 1.47 18.66 4.18
C LEU A 76 0.55 19.01 3.02
N ILE A 77 0.12 18.00 2.24
CA ILE A 77 -0.82 18.15 1.13
C ILE A 77 -1.88 17.05 1.19
N LYS A 78 -3.02 17.31 0.56
CA LYS A 78 -4.12 16.35 0.37
C LYS A 78 -4.48 16.24 -1.11
N TYR A 79 -5.17 15.16 -1.47
CA TYR A 79 -5.65 14.91 -2.83
C TYR A 79 -7.18 15.00 -2.84
N PRO A 80 -7.77 16.14 -3.19
CA PRO A 80 -9.23 16.28 -3.23
C PRO A 80 -9.88 15.40 -4.31
N ASP A 81 -9.16 15.15 -5.41
CA ASP A 81 -9.59 14.31 -6.53
C ASP A 81 -8.36 13.69 -7.23
N ARG A 82 -8.58 12.75 -8.15
CA ARG A 82 -7.55 12.07 -8.92
C ARG A 82 -6.70 13.07 -9.70
N GLY A 83 -5.42 13.16 -9.32
CA GLY A 83 -4.46 14.03 -9.99
C GLY A 83 -4.62 15.52 -9.65
N VAL A 84 -5.39 15.83 -8.60
CA VAL A 84 -5.60 17.17 -8.07
C VAL A 84 -4.96 17.27 -6.68
N TYR A 85 -4.24 18.36 -6.42
CA TYR A 85 -3.44 18.55 -5.23
C TYR A 85 -3.78 19.87 -4.55
N GLN A 86 -3.78 19.87 -3.23
CA GLN A 86 -4.03 21.07 -2.42
C GLN A 86 -3.22 21.01 -1.12
N ILE A 87 -2.68 22.14 -0.67
CA ILE A 87 -2.00 22.23 0.62
C ILE A 87 -2.99 22.05 1.79
N THR A 88 -2.57 21.40 2.86
CA THR A 88 -3.34 21.31 4.13
C THR A 88 -3.07 22.52 5.02
N ASP A 89 -3.84 22.69 6.09
CA ASP A 89 -3.56 23.75 7.06
C ASP A 89 -2.21 23.52 7.78
N PHE A 90 -1.88 22.26 8.09
CA PHE A 90 -0.55 21.88 8.57
C PHE A 90 0.57 22.28 7.59
N GLY A 91 0.37 22.04 6.28
CA GLY A 91 1.31 22.48 5.25
C GLY A 91 1.51 23.99 5.21
N LYS A 92 0.45 24.78 5.42
CA LYS A 92 0.54 26.25 5.49
C LYS A 92 1.29 26.71 6.73
N GLU A 93 1.01 26.10 7.88
CA GLU A 93 1.73 26.38 9.13
C GLU A 93 3.21 26.09 8.99
N PHE A 94 3.57 24.97 8.36
CA PHE A 94 4.95 24.65 8.04
C PHE A 94 5.60 25.71 7.13
N LEU A 95 4.91 26.20 6.10
CA LEU A 95 5.46 27.27 5.24
C LEU A 95 5.68 28.60 5.97
N LYS A 96 4.88 28.90 7.01
CA LYS A 96 5.07 30.11 7.84
C LYS A 96 6.38 30.10 8.62
N THR A 97 6.98 28.92 8.88
CA THR A 97 8.31 28.83 9.51
C THR A 97 9.45 29.24 8.56
N ASN A 98 9.12 29.67 7.34
CA ASN A 98 10.04 30.07 6.27
C ASN A 98 11.17 29.05 6.02
N PRO A 99 10.84 27.78 5.72
CA PRO A 99 11.84 26.76 5.52
C PRO A 99 12.69 27.04 4.28
N THR A 100 14.01 26.88 4.39
CA THR A 100 14.96 27.00 3.29
C THR A 100 15.09 25.70 2.49
N LYS A 101 14.80 24.56 3.12
CA LYS A 101 14.73 23.23 2.50
C LYS A 101 13.68 22.38 3.16
N LEU A 102 13.14 21.42 2.40
CA LEU A 102 12.29 20.34 2.87
C LEU A 102 12.89 19.04 2.34
N ARG A 103 13.37 18.18 3.24
CA ARG A 103 14.01 16.89 2.92
C ARG A 103 13.38 15.78 3.77
N MET A 104 13.67 14.52 3.43
CA MET A 104 13.14 13.35 4.15
C MET A 104 13.34 13.43 5.67
N LYS A 105 14.53 13.85 6.14
CA LYS A 105 14.83 14.02 7.56
C LYS A 105 13.86 14.94 8.32
N GLN A 106 13.27 15.92 7.63
CA GLN A 106 12.27 16.81 8.23
C GLN A 106 10.88 16.16 8.22
N LEU A 107 10.51 15.49 7.13
CA LEU A 107 9.23 14.76 7.04
C LEU A 107 9.14 13.67 8.10
N GLU A 108 10.26 12.99 8.37
CA GLU A 108 10.37 11.98 9.43
C GLU A 108 10.00 12.52 10.82
N GLN A 109 10.06 13.82 11.07
CA GLN A 109 9.73 14.37 12.38
C GLN A 109 8.23 14.68 12.53
N PHE A 110 7.45 14.60 11.45
CA PHE A 110 6.04 14.97 11.48
C PHE A 110 5.14 13.83 11.99
N PRO A 111 4.09 14.14 12.78
CA PRO A 111 3.22 13.14 13.40
C PRO A 111 2.61 12.15 12.38
N ASP A 112 2.00 12.67 11.31
CA ASP A 112 1.35 11.86 10.27
C ASP A 112 2.35 10.92 9.58
N TYR A 113 3.58 11.40 9.35
CA TYR A 113 4.63 10.58 8.75
C TYR A 113 5.09 9.46 9.70
N GLN A 114 5.21 9.75 11.00
CA GLN A 114 5.56 8.76 12.02
C GLN A 114 4.47 7.71 12.18
N GLU A 115 3.20 8.10 12.12
CA GLU A 115 2.07 7.18 12.14
C GLU A 115 2.05 6.28 10.90
N TRP A 116 2.26 6.85 9.70
CA TRP A 116 2.42 6.09 8.48
C TRP A 116 3.59 5.11 8.56
N ARG A 117 4.75 5.55 9.06
CA ARG A 117 5.94 4.71 9.21
C ARG A 117 5.70 3.54 10.16
N LYS A 118 5.08 3.77 11.33
CA LYS A 118 4.66 2.69 12.25
C LYS A 118 3.65 1.73 11.61
N THR A 119 2.93 2.20 10.60
CA THR A 119 1.88 1.41 9.95
C THR A 119 2.44 0.47 8.89
N PHE A 120 3.40 0.94 8.10
CA PHE A 120 3.87 0.24 6.90
C PHE A 120 5.34 -0.21 6.94
N ILE A 121 6.14 0.28 7.91
CA ILE A 121 7.56 -0.04 8.05
C ILE A 121 7.77 -0.67 9.43
N ASP A 122 8.02 -1.98 9.46
CA ASP A 122 8.24 -2.71 10.69
C ASP A 122 9.50 -2.20 11.42
N SER A 123 9.36 -1.89 12.70
CA SER A 123 10.37 -1.28 13.56
C SER A 123 11.65 -2.13 13.74
N LYS A 124 11.60 -3.41 13.38
CA LYS A 124 12.76 -4.31 13.39
C LYS A 124 13.74 -4.07 12.24
N THR A 125 13.31 -3.44 11.15
CA THR A 125 14.20 -2.97 10.08
C THR A 125 14.54 -1.49 10.31
N LYS A 126 15.67 -1.23 10.99
CA LYS A 126 16.31 0.10 11.02
C LYS A 126 16.90 0.44 9.65
N GLU A 127 16.08 0.52 8.61
CA GLU A 127 16.53 1.04 7.33
C GLU A 127 16.31 2.55 7.30
N LYS A 128 17.43 3.27 7.15
CA LYS A 128 17.46 4.70 6.87
C LYS A 128 16.81 4.93 5.51
N PRO A 129 16.12 6.06 5.29
CA PRO A 129 15.73 6.45 3.94
C PRO A 129 16.99 6.59 3.09
N ILE A 130 16.89 6.11 1.86
CA ILE A 130 17.97 6.02 0.89
C ILE A 130 18.58 7.41 0.66
N THR A 131 19.65 7.68 1.41
CA THR A 131 20.77 8.45 0.91
C THR A 131 21.65 7.37 0.29
N ARG A 132 22.11 7.51 -0.96
CA ARG A 132 23.18 6.64 -1.46
C ARG A 132 24.37 6.78 -0.52
N THR A 133 24.46 5.95 0.51
CA THR A 133 25.71 5.68 1.20
C THR A 133 26.44 4.73 0.26
N GLY A 134 27.72 5.00 -0.05
CA GLY A 134 28.53 4.17 -0.95
C GLY A 134 28.80 2.75 -0.44
N GLU A 135 28.00 2.25 0.50
CA GLU A 135 28.13 0.98 1.20
C GLU A 135 27.12 -0.07 0.71
N GLN A 136 26.05 0.31 -0.02
CA GLN A 136 25.02 -0.62 -0.50
C GLN A 136 25.29 -1.07 -1.94
N THR A 137 25.08 -2.35 -2.21
CA THR A 137 25.16 -2.91 -3.58
C THR A 137 23.98 -2.43 -4.43
N PRO A 138 24.12 -2.32 -5.76
CA PRO A 138 23.01 -1.99 -6.66
C PRO A 138 21.79 -2.91 -6.49
N GLU A 139 22.02 -4.18 -6.21
CA GLU A 139 20.99 -5.20 -5.95
C GLU A 139 20.21 -4.90 -4.66
N GLU A 140 20.88 -4.52 -3.57
CA GLU A 140 20.24 -4.11 -2.32
C GLU A 140 19.41 -2.82 -2.49
N VAL A 141 19.94 -1.86 -3.26
CA VAL A 141 19.21 -0.63 -3.60
C VAL A 141 17.96 -0.98 -4.42
N LEU A 142 18.07 -1.90 -5.38
CA LEU A 142 16.92 -2.34 -6.17
C LEU A 142 15.89 -3.07 -5.30
N GLY A 143 16.32 -4.01 -4.46
CA GLY A 143 15.44 -4.78 -3.57
C GLY A 143 14.66 -3.90 -2.60
N SER A 144 15.35 -2.94 -1.95
CA SER A 144 14.70 -1.95 -1.08
C SER A 144 13.72 -1.05 -1.84
N THR A 145 14.09 -0.61 -3.06
CA THR A 145 13.19 0.19 -3.92
C THR A 145 11.92 -0.59 -4.31
N VAL A 146 12.05 -1.87 -4.68
CA VAL A 146 10.90 -2.73 -5.03
C VAL A 146 9.99 -2.91 -3.82
N LYS A 147 10.56 -3.10 -2.63
CA LYS A 147 9.79 -3.21 -1.38
C LYS A 147 9.03 -1.92 -1.06
N GLU A 148 9.66 -0.75 -1.25
CA GLU A 148 9.00 0.55 -1.08
C GLU A 148 7.82 0.71 -2.05
N LEU A 149 8.02 0.39 -3.33
CA LEU A 149 6.95 0.42 -4.33
C LEU A 149 5.78 -0.52 -3.97
N LYS A 150 6.08 -1.73 -3.50
CA LYS A 150 5.05 -2.68 -3.03
C LYS A 150 4.25 -2.09 -1.87
N ASN A 151 4.92 -1.47 -0.89
CA ASN A 151 4.26 -0.85 0.26
C ASN A 151 3.39 0.35 -0.12
N GLU A 152 3.81 1.15 -1.10
CA GLU A 152 2.98 2.23 -1.64
C GLU A 152 1.72 1.69 -2.33
N LEU A 153 1.88 0.67 -3.16
CA LEU A 153 0.76 0.02 -3.83
C LEU A 153 -0.22 -0.61 -2.82
N ALA A 154 0.29 -1.26 -1.77
CA ALA A 154 -0.52 -1.82 -0.70
C ALA A 154 -1.34 -0.74 0.03
N THR A 155 -0.72 0.43 0.28
CA THR A 155 -1.41 1.58 0.88
C THR A 155 -2.54 2.09 -0.02
N GLU A 156 -2.27 2.30 -1.31
CA GLU A 156 -3.27 2.77 -2.27
C GLU A 156 -4.43 1.76 -2.41
N LEU A 157 -4.11 0.46 -2.49
CA LEU A 157 -5.11 -0.59 -2.57
C LEU A 157 -6.00 -0.62 -1.30
N LEU A 158 -5.41 -0.45 -0.12
CA LEU A 158 -6.16 -0.43 1.13
C LEU A 158 -7.14 0.75 1.20
N ASP A 159 -6.69 1.94 0.79
CA ASP A 159 -7.54 3.14 0.71
C ASP A 159 -8.75 2.88 -0.20
N ARG A 160 -8.52 2.28 -1.38
CA ARG A 160 -9.61 1.89 -2.30
C ARG A 160 -10.57 0.89 -1.68
N LEU A 161 -10.07 -0.12 -0.97
CA LEU A 161 -10.93 -1.10 -0.30
C LEU A 161 -11.78 -0.46 0.82
N LYS A 162 -11.24 0.54 1.52
CA LYS A 162 -11.98 1.31 2.52
C LYS A 162 -13.07 2.19 1.92
N GLU A 163 -12.87 2.73 0.71
CA GLU A 163 -13.83 3.59 0.00
C GLU A 163 -15.01 2.81 -0.60
N ASN A 164 -14.83 1.51 -0.87
CA ASN A 164 -15.87 0.67 -1.47
C ASN A 164 -17.00 0.28 -0.50
N SER A 165 -18.08 -0.29 -1.06
CA SER A 165 -19.20 -0.80 -0.27
C SER A 165 -18.80 -2.03 0.56
N PHE A 166 -19.55 -2.31 1.62
CA PHE A 166 -19.35 -3.50 2.46
C PHE A 166 -19.44 -4.79 1.63
N GLN A 167 -20.48 -4.91 0.80
CA GLN A 167 -20.66 -6.06 -0.11
C GLN A 167 -19.52 -6.23 -1.12
N TYR A 168 -18.95 -5.13 -1.62
CA TYR A 168 -17.79 -5.22 -2.51
C TYR A 168 -16.57 -5.81 -1.77
N PHE A 169 -16.35 -5.39 -0.52
CA PHE A 169 -15.25 -5.90 0.30
C PHE A 169 -15.38 -7.39 0.61
N GLU A 170 -16.58 -7.87 0.95
CA GLU A 170 -16.85 -9.30 1.14
C GLU A 170 -16.51 -10.10 -0.12
N ASN A 171 -17.02 -9.67 -1.27
CA ASN A 171 -16.71 -10.28 -2.57
C ASN A 171 -15.21 -10.27 -2.88
N PHE A 172 -14.51 -9.18 -2.55
CA PHE A 172 -13.07 -9.07 -2.75
C PHE A 172 -12.31 -10.10 -1.91
N VAL A 173 -12.70 -10.26 -0.65
CA VAL A 173 -12.11 -11.26 0.27
C VAL A 173 -12.32 -12.68 -0.25
N ILE A 174 -13.53 -13.01 -0.70
CA ILE A 174 -13.82 -14.35 -1.26
C ILE A 174 -12.94 -14.61 -2.50
N ARG A 175 -12.87 -13.65 -3.42
CA ARG A 175 -12.01 -13.76 -4.63
C ARG A 175 -10.54 -13.88 -4.31
N LEU A 176 -10.08 -13.26 -3.22
CA LEU A 176 -8.70 -13.38 -2.77
C LEU A 176 -8.41 -14.82 -2.34
N LEU A 177 -9.26 -15.39 -1.50
CA LEU A 177 -9.13 -16.78 -1.04
C LEU A 177 -9.24 -17.78 -2.20
N GLU A 178 -10.11 -17.53 -3.18
CA GLU A 178 -10.18 -18.29 -4.42
C GLU A 178 -8.87 -18.25 -5.19
N LYS A 179 -8.28 -17.07 -5.38
CA LYS A 179 -6.97 -16.95 -6.04
C LYS A 179 -5.82 -17.60 -5.26
N MET A 180 -5.95 -17.70 -3.94
CA MET A 180 -5.02 -18.44 -3.07
C MET A 180 -5.20 -19.97 -3.17
N GLY A 181 -6.22 -20.44 -3.89
CA GLY A 181 -6.47 -21.86 -4.13
C GLY A 181 -7.51 -22.50 -3.22
N TYR A 182 -8.19 -21.73 -2.37
CA TYR A 182 -9.33 -22.22 -1.60
C TYR A 182 -10.60 -22.22 -2.48
N GLY A 183 -11.53 -23.15 -2.30
CA GLY A 183 -12.85 -23.06 -2.95
C GLY A 183 -12.91 -23.20 -4.48
N ASN A 184 -11.80 -23.47 -5.17
CA ASN A 184 -11.76 -23.64 -6.64
C ASN A 184 -12.05 -25.09 -7.11
N PHE A 185 -12.77 -25.88 -6.32
CA PHE A 185 -12.87 -27.31 -6.55
C PHE A 185 -14.19 -27.75 -7.21
N ARG A 186 -15.26 -26.96 -7.08
CA ARG A 186 -16.61 -27.19 -7.65
C ARG A 186 -17.28 -25.85 -7.97
N GLU A 187 -18.27 -25.82 -8.87
CA GLU A 187 -19.04 -24.59 -9.14
C GLU A 187 -19.78 -24.07 -7.87
N ASP A 188 -20.05 -24.95 -6.90
CA ASP A 188 -20.74 -24.64 -5.64
C ASP A 188 -19.80 -24.51 -4.41
N SER A 189 -18.47 -24.58 -4.56
CA SER A 189 -17.53 -24.61 -3.40
C SER A 189 -17.22 -23.25 -2.77
N SER A 190 -17.80 -22.19 -3.31
CA SER A 190 -17.80 -20.83 -2.75
C SER A 190 -19.26 -20.41 -2.59
N GLN A 191 -19.85 -20.73 -1.44
CA GLN A 191 -21.21 -20.28 -1.13
C GLN A 191 -21.13 -18.90 -0.49
N HIS A 192 -21.52 -17.87 -1.24
CA HIS A 192 -21.84 -16.58 -0.67
C HIS A 192 -23.11 -16.74 0.18
N THR A 193 -22.94 -16.91 1.49
CA THR A 193 -24.04 -16.89 2.47
C THR A 193 -24.41 -15.44 2.77
N GLY A 194 -24.72 -14.66 1.74
CA GLY A 194 -25.13 -13.25 1.85
C GLY A 194 -26.57 -13.08 2.33
N GLN A 195 -27.08 -13.97 3.19
CA GLN A 195 -28.37 -13.78 3.84
C GLN A 195 -28.17 -13.04 5.16
N THR A 196 -28.73 -11.84 5.22
CA THR A 196 -28.87 -11.01 6.41
C THR A 196 -29.57 -11.83 7.50
N GLY A 197 -28.81 -12.42 8.42
CA GLY A 197 -29.35 -13.29 9.47
C GLY A 197 -28.35 -14.30 10.05
N ASP A 198 -27.28 -14.64 9.31
CA ASP A 198 -26.25 -15.57 9.78
C ASP A 198 -25.23 -14.87 10.66
N GLN A 199 -25.57 -14.74 11.95
CA GLN A 199 -24.71 -14.54 13.13
C GLN A 199 -23.22 -14.13 12.94
N GLY A 200 -22.88 -13.21 12.03
CA GLY A 200 -21.49 -12.83 11.74
C GLY A 200 -20.67 -13.80 10.88
N ILE A 201 -21.26 -14.56 9.95
CA ILE A 201 -20.51 -15.34 8.94
C ILE A 201 -20.81 -14.78 7.56
N ASP A 202 -19.77 -14.32 6.86
CA ASP A 202 -19.89 -13.61 5.59
C ASP A 202 -19.61 -14.55 4.39
N GLY A 203 -19.02 -15.73 4.63
CA GLY A 203 -18.87 -16.77 3.61
C GLY A 203 -18.31 -18.08 4.12
N ILE A 204 -18.47 -19.13 3.32
CA ILE A 204 -17.97 -20.48 3.61
C ILE A 204 -17.22 -20.98 2.37
N ILE A 205 -15.97 -21.40 2.54
CA ILE A 205 -15.13 -21.91 1.47
C ILE A 205 -14.58 -23.30 1.83
N SER A 206 -14.68 -24.25 0.91
CA SER A 206 -14.06 -25.58 1.07
C SER A 206 -12.54 -25.53 0.88
N GLN A 207 -11.80 -26.18 1.77
CA GLN A 207 -10.34 -26.35 1.70
C GLN A 207 -9.94 -27.52 0.78
N ASP A 208 -10.85 -28.46 0.52
CA ASP A 208 -10.59 -29.65 -0.28
C ASP A 208 -11.69 -29.92 -1.33
N ARG A 209 -11.39 -30.83 -2.27
CA ARG A 209 -12.28 -31.19 -3.38
C ARG A 209 -13.57 -31.88 -2.97
N LEU A 210 -13.55 -32.61 -1.87
CA LEU A 210 -14.68 -33.38 -1.37
C LEU A 210 -15.59 -32.50 -0.49
N GLY A 211 -15.12 -31.33 -0.07
CA GLY A 211 -15.85 -30.41 0.80
C GLY A 211 -15.96 -30.90 2.24
N LEU A 212 -15.02 -31.74 2.68
CA LEU A 212 -14.99 -32.30 4.03
C LEU A 212 -14.48 -31.30 5.06
N GLU A 213 -13.59 -30.42 4.64
CA GLU A 213 -13.06 -29.33 5.43
C GLU A 213 -13.52 -27.99 4.88
N SER A 214 -14.34 -27.28 5.65
CA SER A 214 -14.77 -25.92 5.35
C SER A 214 -14.09 -24.90 6.25
N VAL A 215 -13.78 -23.75 5.67
CA VAL A 215 -13.24 -22.58 6.35
C VAL A 215 -14.28 -21.49 6.30
N TYR A 216 -14.65 -21.00 7.48
CA TYR A 216 -15.66 -19.95 7.63
C TYR A 216 -14.98 -18.60 7.63
N ILE A 217 -15.61 -17.62 6.99
CA ILE A 217 -15.00 -16.33 6.70
C ILE A 217 -15.84 -15.23 7.31
N GLN A 218 -15.16 -14.29 7.95
CA GLN A 218 -15.75 -13.02 8.35
C GLN A 218 -14.89 -11.87 7.80
N ALA A 219 -15.52 -10.92 7.12
CA ALA A 219 -14.92 -9.79 6.46
C ALA A 219 -15.48 -8.47 7.04
N LYS A 220 -14.67 -7.77 7.84
CA LYS A 220 -15.07 -6.47 8.43
C LYS A 220 -14.37 -5.29 7.76
N ARG A 221 -15.13 -4.49 7.03
CA ARG A 221 -14.67 -3.20 6.49
C ARG A 221 -14.71 -2.12 7.58
N PHE A 222 -13.54 -1.68 8.03
CA PHE A 222 -13.35 -0.63 9.04
C PHE A 222 -12.45 0.47 8.47
N THR A 223 -12.82 1.74 8.70
CA THR A 223 -12.06 2.89 8.21
C THR A 223 -10.95 3.29 9.17
N ASN A 224 -11.30 3.59 10.43
CA ASN A 224 -10.40 4.19 11.41
C ASN A 224 -10.25 3.40 12.72
N ASN A 225 -11.20 2.53 13.06
CA ASN A 225 -11.17 1.81 14.33
C ASN A 225 -10.45 0.47 14.18
N SER A 226 -9.61 0.11 15.15
CA SER A 226 -9.05 -1.24 15.24
C SER A 226 -10.12 -2.26 15.62
N VAL A 227 -10.01 -3.49 15.14
CA VAL A 227 -10.88 -4.61 15.52
C VAL A 227 -10.50 -5.08 16.91
N GLY A 228 -11.47 -5.06 17.83
CA GLY A 228 -11.30 -5.44 19.23
C GLY A 228 -11.67 -6.89 19.52
N SER A 229 -11.36 -7.35 20.74
CA SER A 229 -11.70 -8.69 21.21
C SER A 229 -13.20 -9.07 21.16
N PRO A 230 -14.18 -8.15 21.28
CA PRO A 230 -15.59 -8.53 21.14
C PRO A 230 -15.93 -9.13 19.78
N GLU A 231 -15.39 -8.58 18.68
CA GLU A 231 -15.63 -9.08 17.33
C GLU A 231 -15.08 -10.50 17.16
N ILE A 232 -13.88 -10.76 17.68
CA ILE A 232 -13.26 -12.09 17.62
C ILE A 232 -14.03 -13.11 18.48
N ARG A 233 -14.51 -12.71 19.68
CA ARG A 233 -15.34 -13.59 20.51
C ARG A 233 -16.67 -13.93 19.84
N ASN A 234 -17.30 -12.94 19.19
CA ASN A 234 -18.53 -13.17 18.45
C ASN A 234 -18.29 -14.18 17.34
N PHE A 235 -17.22 -14.01 16.55
CA PHE A 235 -16.85 -14.96 15.51
C PHE A 235 -16.60 -16.38 16.04
N ILE A 236 -15.83 -16.52 17.15
CA ILE A 236 -15.65 -17.82 17.83
C ILE A 236 -17.00 -18.45 18.19
N GLY A 237 -17.92 -17.65 18.74
CA GLY A 237 -19.27 -18.10 19.08
C GLY A 237 -20.04 -18.62 17.87
N SER A 238 -19.98 -17.90 16.75
CA SER A 238 -20.62 -18.30 15.50
C SER A 238 -20.05 -19.60 14.94
N LEU A 239 -18.72 -19.77 14.99
CA LEU A 239 -18.07 -21.03 14.61
C LEU A 239 -18.52 -22.19 15.51
N ALA A 240 -18.59 -21.97 16.83
CA ALA A 240 -19.02 -22.97 17.79
C ALA A 240 -20.48 -23.42 17.56
N LEU A 241 -21.38 -22.48 17.27
CA LEU A 241 -22.79 -22.77 16.95
C LEU A 241 -22.94 -23.62 15.67
N GLN A 242 -22.04 -23.43 14.71
CA GLN A 242 -22.01 -24.18 13.45
C GLN A 242 -21.22 -25.50 13.57
N GLY A 243 -20.60 -25.79 14.73
CA GLY A 243 -19.75 -26.98 14.91
C GLY A 243 -18.45 -26.94 14.12
N VAL A 244 -17.97 -25.75 13.76
CA VAL A 244 -16.81 -25.54 12.88
C VAL A 244 -15.56 -25.23 13.68
N SER A 245 -14.43 -25.79 13.26
CA SER A 245 -13.15 -25.64 13.93
C SER A 245 -12.16 -24.69 13.24
N LYS A 246 -12.46 -24.21 12.03
CA LYS A 246 -11.55 -23.34 11.25
C LYS A 246 -12.25 -22.07 10.77
N GLY A 247 -11.64 -20.92 11.02
CA GLY A 247 -12.14 -19.65 10.53
C GLY A 247 -11.03 -18.68 10.12
N VAL A 248 -11.36 -17.77 9.21
CA VAL A 248 -10.49 -16.65 8.82
C VAL A 248 -11.27 -15.35 9.03
N PHE A 249 -10.70 -14.43 9.77
CA PHE A 249 -11.26 -13.10 9.99
C PHE A 249 -10.38 -12.08 9.26
N LEU A 250 -10.96 -11.36 8.31
CA LEU A 250 -10.28 -10.37 7.48
C LEU A 250 -10.82 -8.98 7.77
N THR A 251 -9.94 -7.98 7.77
CA THR A 251 -10.36 -6.58 7.94
C THR A 251 -9.49 -5.60 7.14
N THR A 252 -10.07 -4.46 6.78
CA THR A 252 -9.31 -3.31 6.25
C THR A 252 -8.60 -2.48 7.33
N SER A 253 -8.67 -2.90 8.59
CA SER A 253 -8.07 -2.22 9.74
C SER A 253 -7.01 -3.09 10.42
N ARG A 254 -6.57 -2.71 11.62
CA ARG A 254 -5.65 -3.46 12.47
C ARG A 254 -6.43 -4.19 13.55
N PHE A 255 -5.88 -5.30 14.04
CA PHE A 255 -6.35 -5.94 15.26
C PHE A 255 -5.71 -5.30 16.49
N SER A 256 -6.47 -5.14 17.57
CA SER A 256 -5.91 -4.79 18.87
C SER A 256 -5.13 -5.99 19.45
N SER A 257 -4.19 -5.72 20.36
CA SER A 257 -3.48 -6.81 21.07
C SER A 257 -4.44 -7.77 21.80
N SER A 258 -5.57 -7.25 22.31
CA SER A 258 -6.60 -8.08 22.93
C SER A 258 -7.37 -8.94 21.93
N ALA A 259 -7.59 -8.47 20.70
CA ALA A 259 -8.19 -9.28 19.63
C ALA A 259 -7.26 -10.42 19.21
N LEU A 260 -5.96 -10.13 19.03
CA LEU A 260 -4.95 -11.14 18.73
C LEU A 260 -4.89 -12.22 19.82
N GLN A 261 -4.82 -11.80 21.10
CA GLN A 261 -4.81 -12.73 22.23
C GLN A 261 -6.09 -13.59 22.28
N THR A 262 -7.25 -13.00 22.02
CA THR A 262 -8.54 -13.72 22.01
C THR A 262 -8.55 -14.84 20.96
N ALA A 263 -8.00 -14.60 19.76
CA ALA A 263 -7.89 -15.64 18.74
C ALA A 263 -6.93 -16.76 19.14
N LEU A 264 -5.82 -16.42 19.82
CA LEU A 264 -4.83 -17.39 20.32
C LEU A 264 -5.37 -18.24 21.48
N ASP A 265 -6.19 -17.66 22.34
CA ASP A 265 -6.77 -18.35 23.52
C ASP A 265 -7.87 -19.35 23.14
N SER A 266 -8.38 -19.29 21.91
CA SER A 266 -9.36 -20.22 21.39
C SER A 266 -8.75 -21.62 21.24
N LYS A 267 -9.14 -22.54 22.12
CA LYS A 267 -8.62 -23.93 22.14
C LYS A 267 -9.31 -24.87 21.15
N GLN A 268 -10.58 -24.61 20.85
CA GLN A 268 -11.41 -25.48 20.01
C GLN A 268 -11.43 -25.04 18.55
N GLN A 269 -11.39 -23.74 18.29
CA GLN A 269 -11.39 -23.16 16.95
C GLN A 269 -10.03 -22.55 16.63
N LYS A 270 -9.47 -22.90 15.47
CA LYS A 270 -8.30 -22.25 14.87
C LYS A 270 -8.75 -21.06 14.03
N ILE A 271 -8.35 -19.86 14.45
CA ILE A 271 -8.71 -18.61 13.77
C ILE A 271 -7.45 -17.96 13.21
N VAL A 272 -7.48 -17.66 11.91
CA VAL A 272 -6.48 -16.83 11.26
C VAL A 272 -7.01 -15.40 11.16
N LEU A 273 -6.21 -14.44 11.58
CA LEU A 273 -6.55 -13.02 11.52
C LEU A 273 -5.71 -12.37 10.44
N ILE A 274 -6.35 -11.76 9.43
CA ILE A 274 -5.68 -11.07 8.32
C ILE A 274 -6.05 -9.58 8.38
N ASP A 275 -5.07 -8.75 8.70
CA ASP A 275 -5.27 -7.31 8.85
C ASP A 275 -5.15 -6.58 7.49
N GLY A 276 -5.41 -5.27 7.47
CA GLY A 276 -5.41 -4.51 6.21
C GLY A 276 -4.07 -4.50 5.47
N LYS A 277 -2.95 -4.63 6.19
CA LYS A 277 -1.61 -4.70 5.60
C LYS A 277 -1.42 -6.07 4.95
N GLU A 278 -1.63 -7.14 5.70
CA GLU A 278 -1.48 -8.51 5.20
C GLU A 278 -2.46 -8.79 4.04
N LEU A 279 -3.70 -8.32 4.16
CA LEU A 279 -4.72 -8.45 3.11
C LEU A 279 -4.25 -7.86 1.77
N THR A 280 -3.65 -6.68 1.80
CA THR A 280 -3.19 -6.00 0.58
C THR A 280 -1.89 -6.59 0.05
N GLU A 281 -1.01 -7.08 0.92
CA GLU A 281 0.18 -7.85 0.52
C GLU A 281 -0.21 -9.14 -0.22
N LEU A 282 -1.20 -9.87 0.30
CA LEU A 282 -1.77 -11.05 -0.36
C LEU A 282 -2.46 -10.68 -1.68
N ALA A 283 -3.28 -9.63 -1.70
CA ALA A 283 -3.93 -9.20 -2.94
C ALA A 283 -2.92 -8.85 -4.04
N ILE A 284 -1.80 -8.22 -3.70
CA ILE A 284 -0.71 -7.95 -4.65
C ILE A 284 -0.05 -9.25 -5.11
N GLU A 285 0.29 -10.14 -4.18
CA GLU A 285 0.93 -11.44 -4.48
C GLU A 285 0.09 -12.30 -5.44
N TYR A 286 -1.22 -12.34 -5.21
CA TYR A 286 -2.17 -13.12 -6.02
C TYR A 286 -2.77 -12.33 -7.19
N ASN A 287 -2.22 -11.15 -7.52
CA ASN A 287 -2.64 -10.30 -8.62
C ASN A 287 -4.16 -10.03 -8.63
N LEU A 288 -4.70 -9.59 -7.49
CA LEU A 288 -6.10 -9.20 -7.33
C LEU A 288 -6.20 -7.67 -7.10
N GLY A 289 -6.97 -7.00 -7.95
CA GLY A 289 -7.13 -5.54 -7.88
C GLY A 289 -5.89 -4.74 -8.30
N VAL A 290 -4.87 -5.41 -8.83
CA VAL A 290 -3.61 -4.82 -9.34
C VAL A 290 -3.26 -5.42 -10.70
N GLN A 291 -2.36 -4.75 -11.42
CA GLN A 291 -1.85 -5.18 -12.71
C GLN A 291 -0.35 -4.91 -12.81
N THR A 292 0.39 -5.79 -13.48
CA THR A 292 1.81 -5.57 -13.78
C THR A 292 1.95 -4.37 -14.73
N SER A 293 2.61 -3.31 -14.28
CA SER A 293 2.92 -2.16 -15.14
C SER A 293 4.20 -2.38 -15.94
N GLU A 294 5.19 -3.04 -15.35
CA GLU A 294 6.53 -3.20 -15.92
C GLU A 294 7.22 -4.48 -15.43
N THR A 295 8.11 -5.03 -16.25
CA THR A 295 9.02 -6.12 -15.91
C THR A 295 10.46 -5.67 -16.18
N ILE A 296 11.32 -5.77 -15.16
CA ILE A 296 12.75 -5.47 -15.26
C ILE A 296 13.52 -6.80 -15.26
N GLU A 297 14.19 -7.12 -16.36
CA GLU A 297 15.05 -8.31 -16.47
C GLU A 297 16.51 -7.96 -16.16
N ILE A 298 17.12 -8.73 -15.25
CA ILE A 298 18.55 -8.62 -14.92
C ILE A 298 19.25 -9.86 -15.49
N LYS A 299 20.21 -9.66 -16.38
CA LYS A 299 20.99 -10.74 -16.98
C LYS A 299 22.32 -10.91 -16.28
N ARG A 300 22.74 -12.16 -16.12
CA ARG A 300 24.08 -12.55 -15.66
C ARG A 300 24.72 -13.41 -16.73
N ILE A 301 26.06 -13.46 -16.74
CA ILE A 301 26.78 -14.42 -17.57
C ILE A 301 26.40 -15.82 -17.08
N ASP A 302 26.01 -16.68 -18.02
CA ASP A 302 25.82 -18.10 -17.79
C ASP A 302 27.18 -18.78 -17.92
N LEU A 303 27.85 -19.05 -16.79
CA LEU A 303 29.21 -19.60 -16.80
C LEU A 303 29.22 -21.03 -17.34
N ASP A 304 28.17 -21.81 -17.07
CA ASP A 304 28.01 -23.21 -17.51
C ASP A 304 27.97 -23.31 -19.05
N TYR A 305 27.50 -22.28 -19.74
CA TYR A 305 27.53 -22.20 -21.20
C TYR A 305 28.96 -22.11 -21.77
N PHE A 306 29.92 -21.61 -20.98
CA PHE A 306 31.31 -21.41 -21.39
C PHE A 306 32.28 -22.44 -20.77
N GLU A 307 31.78 -23.47 -20.08
CA GLU A 307 32.59 -24.63 -19.65
C GLU A 307 32.64 -25.66 -20.80
N GLU A 308 33.85 -25.94 -21.31
CA GLU A 308 34.12 -27.02 -22.30
C GLU A 308 34.13 -28.42 -21.66
#